data_AF-A0A5C7W9N6-F1
#
_entry.id   AF-A0A5C7W9N6-F1
#
_cell.length_a   1.000
_cell.length_b   1.000
_cell.length_c   1.000
_cell.angle_alpha   90.00
_cell.angle_beta   90.00
_cell.angle_gamma   90.00
#
_symmetry.space_group_name_H-M   'P 1'
#
loop_
_entity.id
_entity.type
_entity.pdbx_description
1 polymer ?
#
loop_
_entity_poly.entity_id
_entity_poly.type
_entity_poly.pdbx_seq_one_letter_code
_entity_poly.pdbx_strand_id
1 'polypeptide(L)'
;MKRKTKHPIFDAHKLFDWWSVPHFMFGVVTALFAISYSWPAFSTFVGTLILALLWELLEKYVRLSEAPGNGWIDVVLPLLAFVMTYLLVDQAALNHDRHVGLLTITLLLYLFINLIAWRARFEKDEDFLG
;
A
#
# COMPACT_ATOMS: atom_id res chain seq x y z
N MET A 1 30.75 -21.25 26.41
CA MET A 1 30.73 -21.04 24.95
C MET A 1 29.44 -20.29 24.59
N LYS A 2 29.47 -18.96 24.49
CA LYS A 2 28.26 -18.15 24.18
C LYS A 2 27.89 -18.35 22.72
N ARG A 3 26.72 -18.95 22.44
CA ARG A 3 26.15 -19.02 21.08
C ARG A 3 25.95 -17.57 20.60
N LYS A 4 26.71 -17.16 19.59
CA LYS A 4 26.40 -15.96 18.80
C LYS A 4 25.09 -16.24 18.08
N THR A 5 23.99 -15.67 18.56
CA THR A 5 22.74 -15.59 17.81
C THR A 5 23.04 -14.84 16.52
N LYS A 6 23.03 -15.55 15.40
CA LYS A 6 23.08 -14.93 14.08
C LYS A 6 21.77 -14.14 13.95
N HIS A 7 21.83 -12.82 14.04
CA HIS A 7 20.71 -11.98 13.64
C HIS A 7 20.41 -12.32 12.17
N PRO A 8 19.15 -12.67 11.83
CA PRO A 8 18.80 -12.91 10.44
C PRO A 8 19.06 -11.63 9.66
N ILE A 9 19.79 -11.75 8.54
CA ILE A 9 20.15 -10.63 7.66
C ILE A 9 18.89 -10.05 6.98
N PHE A 10 17.79 -10.81 6.97
CA PHE A 10 16.49 -10.41 6.48
C PHE A 10 15.43 -10.79 7.53
N ASP A 11 14.73 -9.79 8.05
CA ASP A 11 13.57 -9.97 8.92
C ASP A 11 12.33 -9.51 8.14
N ALA A 12 11.59 -10.46 7.58
CA ALA A 12 10.43 -10.16 6.74
C ALA A 12 9.32 -9.41 7.49
N HIS A 13 9.23 -9.60 8.83
CA HIS A 13 8.29 -8.87 9.68
C HIS A 13 8.60 -7.36 9.74
N LYS A 14 9.85 -6.96 9.50
CA LYS A 14 10.25 -5.54 9.43
C LYS A 14 10.09 -4.92 8.04
N LEU A 15 9.80 -5.74 7.03
CA LEU A 15 9.57 -5.29 5.66
C LEU A 15 8.08 -5.27 5.30
N PHE A 16 7.28 -6.09 5.98
CA PHE A 16 5.83 -6.16 5.82
C PHE A 16 5.18 -6.02 7.20
N ASP A 17 5.15 -4.80 7.68
CA ASP A 17 4.42 -4.39 8.88
C ASP A 17 2.94 -4.12 8.56
N TRP A 18 2.16 -3.77 9.58
CA TRP A 18 0.78 -3.35 9.37
C TRP A 18 0.64 -2.06 8.54
N TRP A 19 1.71 -1.27 8.46
CA TRP A 19 1.76 -0.03 7.68
C TRP A 19 1.86 -0.28 6.17
N SER A 20 2.36 -1.44 5.77
CA SER A 20 2.39 -1.91 4.38
C SER A 20 0.98 -2.16 3.80
N VAL A 21 -0.03 -2.42 4.64
CA VAL A 21 -1.39 -2.74 4.18
C VAL A 21 -2.09 -1.54 3.51
N PRO A 22 -2.11 -0.33 4.12
CA PRO A 22 -2.54 0.89 3.44
C PRO A 22 -1.89 1.10 2.07
N HIS A 23 -0.58 0.88 1.95
CA HIS A 23 0.17 1.04 0.70
C HIS A 23 -0.24 0.05 -0.37
N PHE A 24 -0.38 -1.23 -0.01
CA PHE A 24 -0.93 -2.24 -0.92
C PHE A 24 -2.33 -1.83 -1.41
N MET A 25 -3.23 -1.48 -0.48
CA MET A 25 -4.60 -1.11 -0.80
C MET A 25 -4.69 0.15 -1.67
N PHE A 26 -3.78 1.11 -1.49
CA PHE A 26 -3.70 2.30 -2.33
C PHE A 26 -3.51 1.94 -3.80
N GLY A 27 -2.59 1.01 -4.11
CA GLY A 27 -2.38 0.52 -5.48
C GLY A 27 -3.60 -0.17 -6.08
N VAL A 28 -4.31 -0.97 -5.28
CA VAL A 28 -5.58 -1.61 -5.71
C VAL A 28 -6.62 -0.55 -6.05
N VAL A 29 -6.79 0.46 -5.20
CA VAL A 29 -7.76 1.55 -5.39
C VAL A 29 -7.44 2.36 -6.65
N THR A 30 -6.18 2.73 -6.88
CA THR A 30 -5.82 3.52 -8.06
C THR A 30 -5.95 2.73 -9.37
N ALA A 31 -5.71 1.40 -9.35
CA ALA A 31 -5.98 0.53 -10.49
C ALA A 31 -7.48 0.42 -10.78
N LEU A 32 -8.31 0.17 -9.76
CA LEU A 32 -9.75 0.11 -9.92
C LEU A 32 -10.34 1.45 -10.39
N PHE A 33 -9.77 2.57 -9.95
CA PHE A 33 -10.12 3.89 -10.46
C PHE A 33 -9.81 4.00 -11.96
N ALA A 34 -8.62 3.59 -12.38
CA ALA A 34 -8.24 3.60 -13.80
C ALA A 34 -9.21 2.80 -14.66
N ILE A 35 -9.52 1.56 -14.24
CA ILE A 35 -10.42 0.65 -14.95
C ILE A 35 -11.84 1.22 -14.99
N SER A 36 -12.37 1.65 -13.83
CA SER A 36 -13.76 2.09 -13.71
C SER A 36 -14.06 3.30 -14.59
N TYR A 37 -13.13 4.26 -14.67
CA TYR A 37 -13.30 5.49 -15.44
C TYR A 37 -12.60 5.48 -16.80
N SER A 38 -12.06 4.32 -17.22
CA SER A 38 -11.29 4.17 -18.46
C SER A 38 -10.17 5.20 -18.61
N TRP A 39 -9.52 5.54 -17.49
CA TRP A 39 -8.35 6.43 -17.50
C TRP A 39 -7.13 5.71 -18.07
N PRO A 40 -6.20 6.45 -18.73
CA PRO A 40 -4.99 5.83 -19.26
C PRO A 40 -4.18 5.14 -18.16
N ALA A 41 -3.95 3.83 -18.33
CA ALA A 41 -3.27 3.00 -17.35
C ALA A 41 -1.87 3.53 -17.00
N PHE A 42 -1.09 3.90 -18.02
CA PHE A 42 0.27 4.44 -17.84
C PHE A 42 0.26 5.75 -17.04
N SER A 43 -0.63 6.69 -17.37
CA SER A 43 -0.75 7.95 -16.63
C SER A 43 -1.15 7.74 -15.18
N THR A 44 -2.08 6.80 -14.92
CA THR A 44 -2.53 6.48 -13.56
C THR A 44 -1.46 5.74 -12.76
N PHE A 45 -0.66 4.88 -13.41
CA PHE A 45 0.50 4.22 -12.81
C PHE A 45 1.57 5.24 -12.40
N VAL A 46 1.91 6.17 -13.29
CA VAL A 46 2.84 7.27 -12.98
C VAL A 46 2.30 8.14 -11.85
N GLY A 47 1.00 8.45 -11.84
CA GLY A 47 0.35 9.15 -10.75
C GLY A 47 0.45 8.40 -9.41
N THR A 48 0.24 7.08 -9.44
CA THR A 48 0.39 6.21 -8.27
C THR A 48 1.82 6.24 -7.73
N LEU A 49 2.83 6.16 -8.60
CA LEU A 49 4.25 6.29 -8.23
C LEU A 49 4.54 7.64 -7.58
N ILE A 50 4.09 8.74 -8.19
CA ILE A 50 4.32 10.09 -7.65
C ILE A 50 3.68 10.21 -6.26
N LEU A 51 2.43 9.75 -6.09
CA LEU A 51 1.73 9.80 -4.82
C LEU A 51 2.38 8.92 -3.75
N ALA A 52 2.84 7.72 -4.11
CA ALA A 52 3.58 6.85 -3.19
C ALA A 52 4.89 7.50 -2.71
N LEU A 53 5.64 8.13 -3.62
CA LEU A 53 6.85 8.88 -3.28
C LEU A 53 6.55 10.09 -2.39
N LEU A 54 5.48 10.85 -2.68
CA LEU A 54 5.06 11.98 -1.86
C LEU A 54 4.63 11.55 -0.46
N TRP A 55 3.96 10.41 -0.37
CA TRP A 55 3.53 9.85 0.91
C TRP A 55 4.73 9.41 1.75
N GLU A 56 5.70 8.72 1.17
CA GLU A 56 6.98 8.37 1.82
C GLU A 56 7.75 9.62 2.29
N LEU A 57 7.70 10.72 1.53
CA LEU A 57 8.28 12.00 1.95
C LEU A 57 7.51 12.61 3.13
N LEU A 58 6.19 12.52 3.13
CA LEU A 58 5.35 12.96 4.25
C LEU A 58 5.68 12.17 5.52
N GLU A 59 5.79 10.84 5.42
CA GLU A 59 6.15 9.98 6.55
C GLU A 59 7.50 10.34 7.17
N LYS A 60 8.51 10.61 6.34
CA LYS A 60 9.81 11.12 6.81
C LYS A 60 9.67 12.45 7.53
N TYR A 61 8.84 13.36 7.00
CA TYR A 61 8.58 14.66 7.61
C TYR A 61 7.93 14.53 8.99
N VAL A 62 6.96 13.64 9.16
CA VAL A 62 6.31 13.35 10.45
C VAL A 62 7.10 12.35 11.32
N ARG A 63 8.30 11.95 10.89
CA ARG A 63 9.21 11.01 11.58
C ARG A 63 8.59 9.66 11.88
N LEU A 64 7.79 9.14 10.95
CA LEU A 64 7.14 7.84 11.07
C LEU A 64 8.01 6.66 10.59
N SER A 65 9.29 6.86 10.22
CA SER A 65 10.13 5.77 9.70
C SER A 65 10.47 4.72 10.77
N GLU A 66 9.87 3.52 10.66
CA GLU A 66 9.98 2.41 11.63
C GLU A 66 11.28 1.60 11.47
N ALA A 67 11.76 1.36 10.23
CA ALA A 67 12.97 0.58 9.98
C ALA A 67 13.72 0.99 8.70
N PRO A 68 15.07 0.82 8.64
CA PRO A 68 15.83 1.01 7.42
C PRO A 68 15.46 -0.07 6.38
N GLY A 69 14.63 0.31 5.40
CA GLY A 69 14.16 -0.57 4.34
C GLY A 69 12.66 -0.41 4.02
N ASN A 70 11.86 0.08 4.97
CA ASN A 70 10.40 0.20 4.81
C ASN A 70 10.03 1.09 3.62
N GLY A 71 10.67 2.26 3.52
CA GLY A 71 10.34 3.25 2.51
C GLY A 71 10.46 2.80 1.05
N TRP A 72 11.26 1.76 0.75
CA TRP A 72 11.26 1.18 -0.59
C TRP A 72 10.08 0.25 -0.82
N ILE A 73 9.69 -0.54 0.19
CA ILE A 73 8.51 -1.41 0.12
C ILE A 73 7.25 -0.56 0.01
N ASP A 74 7.14 0.53 0.78
CA ASP A 74 6.00 1.44 0.75
C ASP A 74 5.78 2.10 -0.62
N VAL A 75 6.85 2.22 -1.42
CA VAL A 75 6.75 2.69 -2.81
C VAL A 75 6.54 1.56 -3.81
N VAL A 76 7.20 0.41 -3.65
CA VAL A 76 7.12 -0.71 -4.60
C VAL A 76 5.80 -1.46 -4.50
N LEU A 77 5.31 -1.67 -3.28
CA LEU A 77 4.10 -2.42 -2.98
C LEU A 77 2.83 -1.86 -3.65
N PRO A 78 2.52 -0.54 -3.62
CA PRO A 78 1.38 0.00 -4.34
C PRO A 78 1.50 -0.19 -5.85
N LEU A 79 2.72 -0.14 -6.41
CA LEU A 79 2.94 -0.32 -7.86
C LEU A 79 2.70 -1.77 -8.28
N LEU A 80 3.18 -2.72 -7.49
CA LEU A 80 2.92 -4.15 -7.71
C LEU A 80 1.42 -4.44 -7.57
N ALA A 81 0.78 -3.91 -6.53
CA ALA A 81 -0.65 -4.05 -6.31
C ALA A 81 -1.47 -3.45 -7.47
N PHE A 82 -1.07 -2.29 -7.98
CA PHE A 82 -1.68 -1.67 -9.15
C PHE A 82 -1.60 -2.58 -10.37
N VAL A 83 -0.40 -3.04 -10.73
CA VAL A 83 -0.19 -3.88 -11.93
C VAL A 83 -1.00 -5.17 -11.84
N MET A 84 -0.93 -5.86 -10.70
CA MET A 84 -1.66 -7.10 -10.49
C MET A 84 -3.17 -6.89 -10.56
N THR A 85 -3.69 -5.85 -9.90
CA THR A 85 -5.13 -5.53 -9.93
C THR A 85 -5.57 -5.16 -11.34
N TYR A 86 -4.79 -4.34 -12.03
CA TYR A 86 -5.10 -3.91 -13.39
C TYR A 86 -5.19 -5.12 -14.32
N LEU A 87 -4.18 -6.00 -14.32
CA LEU A 87 -4.16 -7.19 -15.19
C LEU A 87 -5.29 -8.18 -14.89
N LEU A 88 -5.66 -8.36 -13.62
CA LEU A 88 -6.68 -9.32 -13.23
C LEU A 88 -8.11 -8.80 -13.47
N VAL A 89 -8.35 -7.51 -13.26
CA VAL A 89 -9.70 -6.94 -13.30
C VAL A 89 -10.05 -6.37 -14.67
N ASP A 90 -9.11 -5.72 -15.38
CA ASP A 90 -9.36 -5.15 -16.71
C ASP A 90 -9.71 -6.24 -17.75
N GLN A 91 -9.17 -7.44 -17.57
CA GLN A 91 -9.46 -8.59 -18.44
C GLN A 91 -10.76 -9.32 -18.08
N ALA A 92 -11.36 -9.02 -16.92
CA ALA A 92 -12.59 -9.66 -16.51
C ALA A 92 -13.77 -9.09 -17.30
N ALA A 93 -14.66 -9.96 -17.79
CA ALA A 93 -15.88 -9.58 -18.50
C ALA A 93 -16.95 -9.02 -17.54
N LEU A 94 -16.61 -7.97 -16.79
CA LEU A 94 -17.50 -7.26 -15.90
C LEU A 94 -18.09 -6.04 -16.63
N ASN A 95 -19.35 -5.72 -16.33
CA ASN A 95 -19.94 -4.47 -16.80
C ASN A 95 -19.42 -3.29 -15.96
N HIS A 96 -19.56 -2.08 -16.51
CA HIS A 96 -19.10 -0.84 -15.87
C HIS A 96 -19.63 -0.68 -14.43
N ASP A 97 -20.92 -0.98 -14.18
CA ASP A 97 -21.52 -0.87 -12.85
C ASP A 97 -20.81 -1.75 -11.80
N ARG A 98 -20.36 -2.95 -12.19
CA ARG A 98 -19.61 -3.84 -11.29
C ARG A 98 -18.20 -3.31 -11.01
N HIS A 99 -17.53 -2.68 -11.98
CA HIS A 99 -16.25 -2.02 -11.73
C HIS A 99 -16.40 -0.88 -10.72
N VAL A 100 -17.42 -0.02 -10.90
CA VAL A 100 -17.72 1.06 -9.96
C VAL A 100 -18.08 0.52 -8.58
N GLY A 101 -18.83 -0.58 -8.50
CA GLY A 101 -19.14 -1.25 -7.23
C GLY A 101 -17.89 -1.77 -6.52
N LEU A 102 -16.99 -2.44 -7.24
CA LEU A 102 -15.72 -2.92 -6.70
C LEU A 102 -14.83 -1.77 -6.21
N LEU A 103 -14.71 -0.70 -7.01
CA LEU A 103 -13.99 0.51 -6.61
C LEU A 103 -14.57 1.08 -5.31
N THR A 104 -15.90 1.22 -5.24
CA THR A 104 -16.58 1.78 -4.08
C THR A 104 -16.29 0.99 -2.81
N ILE A 105 -16.48 -0.33 -2.84
CA ILE A 105 -16.24 -1.20 -1.69
C ILE A 105 -14.76 -1.18 -1.28
N THR A 106 -13.86 -1.26 -2.25
CA THR A 106 -12.41 -1.25 -2.00
C THR A 106 -11.94 0.09 -1.43
N LEU A 107 -12.49 1.21 -1.92
CA LEU A 107 -12.20 2.54 -1.40
C LEU A 107 -12.66 2.69 0.06
N LEU A 108 -13.87 2.23 0.38
CA LEU A 108 -14.36 2.25 1.77
C LEU A 108 -13.47 1.41 2.69
N LEU A 109 -13.06 0.22 2.24
CA LEU A 109 -12.13 -0.63 2.97
C LEU A 109 -10.76 0.05 3.15
N TYR A 110 -10.21 0.65 2.11
CA TYR A 110 -8.95 1.39 2.15
C TYR A 110 -8.99 2.55 3.16
N LEU A 111 -10.08 3.34 3.16
CA LEU A 111 -10.28 4.44 4.11
C LEU A 111 -10.39 3.92 5.54
N PHE A 112 -11.11 2.82 5.75
CA PHE A 112 -11.25 2.19 7.06
C PHE A 112 -9.92 1.64 7.59
N ILE A 113 -9.16 0.94 6.76
CA ILE A 113 -7.83 0.43 7.10
C ILE A 113 -6.89 1.60 7.42
N ASN A 114 -6.89 2.67 6.61
CA ASN A 114 -6.09 3.85 6.89
C ASN A 114 -6.46 4.47 8.24
N LEU A 115 -7.75 4.64 8.53
CA LEU A 115 -8.21 5.19 9.80
C LEU A 115 -7.66 4.36 10.99
N ILE A 116 -7.75 3.03 10.90
CA ILE A 116 -7.25 2.14 11.95
C ILE A 116 -5.72 2.23 12.06
N ALA A 117 -5.00 2.16 10.95
CA ALA A 117 -3.53 2.21 10.95
C ALA A 117 -3.02 3.51 11.55
N TRP A 118 -3.58 4.65 11.14
CA TRP A 118 -3.25 5.96 11.71
C TRP A 118 -3.58 6.03 13.20
N ARG A 119 -4.76 5.52 13.61
CA ARG A 119 -5.16 5.50 15.01
C ARG A 119 -4.21 4.66 15.87
N ALA A 120 -3.92 3.43 15.46
CA ALA A 120 -3.01 2.53 16.18
C ALA A 120 -1.63 3.15 16.36
N ARG A 121 -1.14 3.84 15.32
CA ARG A 121 0.13 4.58 15.35
C ARG A 121 0.11 5.74 16.35
N PHE A 122 -0.95 6.57 16.37
CA PHE A 122 -1.07 7.66 17.34
C PHE A 122 -1.27 7.16 18.79
N GLU A 123 -1.90 6.01 18.95
CA GLU A 123 -2.07 5.32 20.24
C GLU A 123 -0.80 4.54 20.67
N LYS A 124 0.23 4.50 19.82
CA LYS A 124 1.51 3.80 20.06
C LYS A 124 1.35 2.30 20.31
N ASP A 125 0.48 1.66 19.54
CA ASP A 125 0.32 0.21 19.54
C ASP A 125 1.64 -0.48 19.14
N GLU A 126 2.13 -1.42 19.94
CA GLU A 126 3.45 -2.04 19.76
C GLU A 126 3.59 -2.74 18.40
N ASP A 127 2.48 -3.28 17.87
CA ASP A 127 2.43 -3.95 16.56
C ASP A 127 2.63 -2.97 15.38
N PHE A 128 2.44 -1.66 15.62
CA PHE A 128 2.60 -0.57 14.65
C PHE A 128 3.81 0.30 14.96
N LEU A 129 4.75 -0.16 15.80
CA LEU A 129 5.96 0.60 16.16
C LEU A 129 7.26 0.07 15.53
N GLY A 130 7.26 -1.17 15.01
CA GLY A 130 8.40 -1.81 14.36
C GLY A 130 9.35 -2.54 15.31
#